data_AF-A0A816TIT2-F1
#
_entry.id   AF-A0A816TIT2-F1
#
_cell.length_a   1.000
_cell.length_b   1.000
_cell.length_c   1.000
_cell.angle_alpha   90.00
_cell.angle_beta   90.00
_cell.angle_gamma   90.00
#
_symmetry.space_group_name_H-M   'P 1'
#
loop_
_entity.id
_entity.type
_entity.pdbx_description
1 polymer ?
#
loop_
_entity_poly.entity_id
_entity_poly.type
_entity_poly.pdbx_seq_one_letter_code
_entity_poly.pdbx_strand_id
1 'polypeptide(L)'
;MAHPRDLKFSPIDQNLVGYYLRNRVDTGKDGFITDIKLYEDEPWLLPHVKNDQFKENMWFYFVLRTRNLGSRPKRTVPGRGSSNGGTWTTSGVKKAITDRNNPKVVIGYKTELAYHKKVKGKLKGDTTGWCMTEYWLASENDAQ
;
A
#
# COMPACT_ATOMS: atom_id res chain seq x y z
N MET A 1 -30.42 14.36 -2.32
CA MET A 1 -29.03 14.86 -2.21
C MET A 1 -28.33 13.98 -1.20
N ALA A 2 -27.21 13.34 -1.54
CA ALA A 2 -26.49 12.47 -0.60
C ALA A 2 -25.95 13.30 0.57
N HIS A 3 -26.04 12.81 1.80
CA HIS A 3 -25.47 13.51 2.95
C HIS A 3 -23.93 13.47 2.86
N PRO A 4 -23.20 14.49 3.36
CA PRO A 4 -21.73 14.50 3.38
C PRO A 4 -21.10 13.28 4.08
N ARG A 5 -21.86 12.62 4.97
CA ARG A 5 -21.48 11.38 5.66
C ARG A 5 -21.54 10.12 4.77
N ASP A 6 -22.19 10.20 3.61
CA ASP A 6 -22.32 9.09 2.66
C ASP A 6 -21.16 9.06 1.65
N LEU A 7 -20.33 10.12 1.59
CA LEU A 7 -19.18 10.20 0.70
C LEU A 7 -17.99 9.46 1.32
N LYS A 8 -17.92 8.15 1.04
CA LYS A 8 -16.77 7.32 1.39
C LYS A 8 -15.50 7.84 0.71
N PHE A 9 -14.39 7.77 1.42
CA PHE A 9 -13.06 8.09 0.95
C PHE A 9 -12.76 7.30 -0.33
N SER A 10 -12.70 8.03 -1.45
CA SER A 10 -12.48 7.49 -2.79
C SER A 10 -11.52 8.40 -3.56
N PRO A 11 -10.29 8.60 -3.05
CA PRO A 11 -9.33 9.52 -3.65
C PRO A 11 -8.86 8.99 -5.02
N ILE A 12 -8.56 9.92 -5.93
CA ILE A 12 -7.79 9.60 -7.14
C ILE A 12 -6.31 9.43 -6.78
N ASP A 13 -5.57 8.69 -7.61
CA ASP A 13 -4.14 8.40 -7.40
C ASP A 13 -3.31 9.68 -7.15
N GLN A 14 -3.63 10.75 -7.87
CA GLN A 14 -2.95 12.05 -7.75
C GLN A 14 -3.11 12.65 -6.34
N ASN A 15 -4.30 12.53 -5.73
CA ASN A 15 -4.54 13.02 -4.37
C ASN A 15 -3.86 12.13 -3.34
N LEU A 16 -3.86 10.80 -3.53
CA LEU A 16 -3.15 9.87 -2.65
C LEU A 16 -1.67 10.21 -2.55
N VAL A 17 -1.02 10.47 -3.69
CA VAL A 17 0.41 10.77 -3.75
C VAL A 17 0.71 12.23 -3.40
N GLY A 18 0.10 13.17 -4.12
CA GLY A 18 0.43 14.59 -4.07
C GLY A 18 -0.09 15.31 -2.83
N TYR A 19 -1.12 14.79 -2.17
CA TYR A 19 -1.67 15.36 -0.95
C TYR A 19 -1.40 14.46 0.26
N TYR A 20 -1.97 13.24 0.31
CA TYR A 20 -1.90 12.42 1.52
C TYR A 20 -0.48 11.93 1.84
N LEU A 21 0.18 11.29 0.88
CA LEU A 21 1.52 10.73 1.08
C LEU A 21 2.58 11.83 1.19
N ARG A 22 2.52 12.86 0.34
CA ARG A 22 3.43 14.02 0.41
C ARG A 22 3.32 14.73 1.76
N ASN A 23 2.10 15.08 2.21
CA ASN A 23 1.92 15.74 3.51
C ASN A 23 2.37 14.87 4.68
N ARG A 24 2.14 13.55 4.63
CA ARG A 24 2.65 12.63 5.67
C ARG A 24 4.16 12.71 5.78
N VAL A 25 4.88 12.70 4.65
CA VAL A 25 6.34 12.79 4.62
C VAL A 25 6.84 14.17 5.08
N ASP A 26 6.22 15.24 4.60
CA ASP A 26 6.71 16.60 4.83
C ASP A 26 6.37 17.13 6.24
N THR A 27 5.22 16.72 6.80
CA THR A 27 4.70 17.29 8.06
C THR A 27 4.64 16.30 9.21
N GLY A 28 4.75 14.99 8.93
CA GLY A 28 4.54 13.94 9.93
C GLY A 28 3.12 13.91 10.52
N LYS A 29 2.17 14.66 9.97
CA LYS A 29 0.78 14.66 10.45
C LYS A 29 0.01 13.50 9.87
N ASP A 30 -0.64 12.78 10.78
CA ASP A 30 -1.52 11.68 10.45
C ASP A 30 -2.93 12.24 10.47
N GLY A 31 -3.57 12.23 9.29
CA GLY A 31 -5.00 12.52 9.21
C GLY A 31 -5.78 11.34 9.78
N PHE A 32 -6.70 10.79 8.99
CA PHE A 32 -7.44 9.58 9.35
C PHE A 32 -6.80 8.30 8.78
N ILE A 33 -5.67 8.41 8.09
CA ILE A 33 -4.83 7.29 7.62
C ILE A 33 -3.73 7.07 8.65
N THR A 34 -3.56 5.84 9.12
CA THR A 34 -2.62 5.50 10.19
C THR A 34 -1.41 4.75 9.68
N ASP A 35 -0.28 4.87 10.36
CA ASP A 35 0.89 4.03 10.12
C ASP A 35 0.69 2.60 10.62
N ILE A 36 1.17 1.62 9.85
CA ILE A 36 1.26 0.23 10.28
C ILE A 36 2.57 -0.40 9.83
N LYS A 37 2.91 -1.50 10.50
CA LYS A 37 3.99 -2.39 10.07
C LYS A 37 3.46 -3.50 9.17
N LEU A 38 3.10 -3.14 7.93
CA LEU A 38 2.37 -4.00 6.99
C LEU A 38 3.01 -5.39 6.77
N TYR A 39 4.34 -5.48 6.77
CA TYR A 39 5.05 -6.70 6.41
C TYR A 39 5.38 -7.62 7.60
N GLU A 40 5.01 -7.25 8.82
CA GLU A 40 5.22 -8.10 10.01
C GLU A 40 4.14 -9.19 10.15
N ASP A 41 2.95 -8.95 9.59
CA ASP A 41 1.77 -9.80 9.80
C ASP A 41 1.07 -10.19 8.49
N GLU A 42 0.42 -11.35 8.50
CA GLU A 42 -0.41 -11.80 7.38
C GLU A 42 -1.58 -10.83 7.18
N PRO A 43 -2.06 -10.61 5.94
CA PRO A 43 -2.98 -9.53 5.66
C PRO A 43 -4.27 -9.57 6.48
N TRP A 44 -4.79 -10.75 6.79
CA TRP A 44 -5.99 -10.94 7.63
C TRP A 44 -5.76 -10.77 9.14
N LEU A 45 -4.50 -10.66 9.58
CA LEU A 45 -4.11 -10.40 10.97
C LEU A 45 -3.79 -8.93 11.21
N LEU A 46 -3.82 -8.10 10.18
CA LEU A 46 -3.62 -6.66 10.31
C LEU A 46 -4.75 -6.04 11.16
N PRO A 47 -4.52 -4.90 11.82
CA PRO A 47 -5.50 -4.31 12.72
C PRO A 47 -6.81 -3.89 12.04
N HIS A 48 -6.83 -3.74 10.70
CA HIS A 48 -8.02 -3.38 9.92
C HIS A 48 -8.83 -2.25 10.54
N VAL A 49 -8.13 -1.14 10.83
CA VAL A 49 -8.69 0.00 11.60
C VAL A 49 -10.07 0.38 11.04
N LYS A 50 -11.08 0.27 11.90
CA LYS A 50 -12.44 0.67 11.56
C LYS A 50 -12.46 2.19 11.44
N ASN A 51 -12.73 2.66 10.23
CA ASN A 51 -12.85 4.08 9.94
C ASN A 51 -14.08 4.29 9.06
N ASP A 52 -15.02 5.09 9.53
CA ASP A 52 -16.29 5.35 8.83
C ASP A 52 -16.09 6.04 7.47
N GLN A 53 -14.92 6.65 7.25
CA GLN A 53 -14.53 7.21 5.96
C GLN A 53 -14.22 6.11 4.94
N PHE A 54 -13.76 4.92 5.36
CA PHE A 54 -13.38 3.86 4.44
C PHE A 54 -14.59 3.06 3.92
N LYS A 55 -14.45 2.54 2.70
CA LYS A 55 -15.39 1.57 2.13
C LYS A 55 -15.16 0.20 2.77
N GLU A 56 -16.17 -0.65 2.72
CA GLU A 56 -16.06 -2.03 3.18
C GLU A 56 -14.93 -2.75 2.43
N ASN A 57 -14.16 -3.58 3.15
CA ASN A 57 -13.03 -4.34 2.62
C ASN A 57 -11.92 -3.49 1.96
N MET A 58 -11.85 -2.20 2.28
CA MET A 58 -10.81 -1.28 1.77
C MET A 58 -10.20 -0.51 2.93
N TRP A 59 -8.87 -0.55 3.02
CA TRP A 59 -8.12 0.16 4.06
C TRP A 59 -6.97 0.93 3.44
N PHE A 60 -6.63 2.06 4.06
CA PHE A 60 -5.48 2.87 3.68
C PHE A 60 -4.54 2.96 4.87
N TYR A 61 -3.25 2.77 4.61
CA TYR A 61 -2.22 2.85 5.63
C TYR A 61 -0.99 3.57 5.11
N PHE A 62 -0.29 4.23 6.02
CA PHE A 62 1.10 4.60 5.80
C PHE A 62 1.99 3.44 6.24
N VAL A 63 3.04 3.18 5.46
CA VAL A 63 3.99 2.11 5.72
C VAL A 63 5.38 2.67 5.55
N LEU A 64 6.17 2.64 6.61
CA LEU A 64 7.56 3.04 6.53
C LEU A 64 8.31 2.04 5.63
N ARG A 65 8.79 2.53 4.47
CA ARG A 65 9.68 1.75 3.62
C ARG A 65 11.09 1.77 4.19
N THR A 66 11.46 0.72 4.90
CA THR A 66 12.88 0.45 5.21
C THR A 66 13.58 0.02 3.92
N ARG A 67 14.18 1.00 3.23
CA ARG A 67 15.09 0.74 2.11
C ARG A 67 16.49 0.58 2.69
N ASN A 68 16.86 -0.64 3.07
CA ASN A 68 18.29 -0.90 3.35
C ASN A 68 19.03 -0.61 2.04
N LEU A 69 20.07 0.25 2.08
CA LEU A 69 20.83 0.64 0.90
C LEU A 69 21.13 -0.58 0.02
N GLY A 70 20.59 -0.58 -1.21
CA GLY A 70 20.83 -1.63 -2.20
C GLY A 70 19.84 -2.82 -2.21
N SER A 71 18.90 -2.93 -1.26
CA SER A 71 17.92 -4.05 -1.26
C SER A 71 16.49 -3.59 -1.49
N ARG A 72 15.71 -4.38 -2.26
CA ARG A 72 14.27 -4.17 -2.43
C ARG A 72 13.56 -4.38 -1.08
N PRO A 73 12.47 -3.64 -0.78
CA PRO A 73 11.69 -3.85 0.43
C PRO A 73 11.30 -5.32 0.58
N LYS A 74 11.53 -5.89 1.76
CA LYS A 74 11.16 -7.28 2.05
C LYS A 74 9.63 -7.37 2.09
N ARG A 75 9.06 -7.93 1.02
CA ARG A 75 7.62 -8.21 0.88
C ARG A 75 7.20 -9.58 1.40
N THR A 76 8.12 -10.28 2.06
CA THR A 76 7.86 -11.56 2.73
C THR A 76 7.38 -11.32 4.13
N VAL A 77 6.24 -11.94 4.45
CA VAL A 77 5.59 -11.89 5.74
C VAL A 77 5.87 -13.20 6.48
N PRO A 78 6.37 -13.14 7.74
CA PRO A 78 6.57 -14.34 8.54
C PRO A 78 5.24 -15.00 8.91
N GLY A 79 5.25 -16.31 9.15
CA GLY A 79 4.08 -17.02 9.64
C GLY A 79 3.84 -16.77 11.12
N ARG A 80 2.56 -16.73 11.53
CA ARG A 80 2.15 -16.80 12.94
C ARG A 80 1.42 -18.10 13.23
N GLY A 81 1.65 -18.65 14.43
CA GLY A 81 1.05 -19.90 14.87
C GLY A 81 1.37 -21.05 13.91
N SER A 82 0.35 -21.64 13.31
CA SER A 82 0.48 -22.74 12.35
C SER A 82 0.71 -22.30 10.89
N SER A 83 0.70 -20.99 10.61
CA SER A 83 0.96 -20.49 9.25
C SER A 83 2.47 -20.50 8.92
N ASN A 84 2.79 -20.75 7.66
CA ASN A 84 4.16 -20.58 7.13
C ASN A 84 4.42 -19.16 6.61
N GLY A 85 3.44 -18.25 6.79
CA GLY A 85 3.49 -16.88 6.28
C GLY A 85 3.21 -16.81 4.79
N GLY A 86 3.81 -15.84 4.12
CA GLY A 86 3.52 -15.59 2.71
C GLY A 86 4.37 -14.49 2.12
N THR A 87 4.05 -14.12 0.88
CA THR A 87 4.76 -13.05 0.17
C THR A 87 3.76 -12.22 -0.62
N TRP A 88 3.93 -10.91 -0.56
CA TRP A 88 3.31 -10.00 -1.51
C TRP A 88 4.11 -9.98 -2.81
N THR A 89 3.51 -10.43 -3.90
CA THR A 89 4.10 -10.41 -5.24
C THR A 89 3.46 -9.30 -6.05
N THR A 90 4.25 -8.65 -6.91
CA THR A 90 3.71 -7.69 -7.86
C THR A 90 2.82 -8.42 -8.87
N SER A 91 1.54 -8.05 -8.92
CA SER A 91 0.56 -8.58 -9.88
C SER A 91 0.42 -7.68 -11.12
N GLY A 92 0.95 -6.45 -11.09
CA GLY A 92 0.80 -5.48 -12.17
C GLY A 92 2.05 -4.65 -12.47
N VAL A 93 2.05 -3.99 -13.64
CA VAL A 93 3.16 -3.11 -14.06
C VAL A 93 3.25 -1.87 -13.16
N LYS A 94 4.48 -1.39 -12.92
CA LYS A 94 4.72 -0.08 -12.28
C LYS A 94 4.08 1.02 -13.13
N LYS A 95 3.12 1.77 -12.57
CA LYS A 95 2.44 2.88 -13.25
C LYS A 95 2.91 4.21 -12.66
N ALA A 96 3.30 5.15 -13.52
CA ALA A 96 3.62 6.51 -13.11
C ALA A 96 2.34 7.29 -12.78
N ILE A 97 2.43 8.17 -11.78
CA ILE A 97 1.37 9.10 -11.38
C ILE A 97 1.91 10.49 -11.63
N THR A 98 1.28 11.22 -12.54
CA THR A 98 1.68 12.57 -12.95
C THR A 98 0.91 13.63 -12.20
N ASP A 99 1.53 14.79 -12.03
CA ASP A 99 0.89 15.96 -11.43
C ASP A 99 -0.37 16.37 -12.22
N ARG A 100 -1.42 16.76 -11.50
CA ARG A 100 -2.70 17.14 -12.10
C ARG A 100 -2.60 18.42 -12.95
N ASN A 101 -1.75 19.36 -12.53
CA ASN A 101 -1.55 20.65 -13.18
C ASN A 101 -0.42 20.59 -14.21
N ASN A 102 0.53 19.66 -14.05
CA ASN A 102 1.63 19.46 -15.01
C ASN A 102 1.84 17.96 -15.34
N PRO A 103 1.21 17.44 -16.40
CA PRO A 103 1.32 16.03 -16.79
C PRO A 103 2.74 15.55 -17.15
N LYS A 104 3.70 16.46 -17.34
CA LYS A 104 5.11 16.12 -17.59
C LYS A 104 5.87 15.78 -16.30
N VAL A 105 5.32 16.13 -15.14
CA VAL A 105 5.95 15.92 -13.84
C VAL A 105 5.40 14.64 -13.22
N VAL A 106 6.26 13.66 -12.96
CA VAL A 106 5.90 12.46 -12.21
C VAL A 106 6.04 12.74 -10.72
N ILE A 107 4.93 12.66 -9.99
CA ILE A 107 4.88 12.92 -8.54
C ILE A 107 5.04 11.63 -7.72
N GLY A 108 4.81 10.48 -8.34
CA GLY A 108 4.98 9.18 -7.72
C GLY A 108 4.64 8.03 -8.63
N TYR A 109 4.56 6.85 -8.04
CA TYR A 109 4.27 5.62 -8.74
C TYR A 109 3.30 4.77 -7.93
N LYS A 110 2.66 3.83 -8.62
CA LYS A 110 1.90 2.76 -7.99
C LYS A 110 2.19 1.40 -8.62
N THR A 111 1.99 0.36 -7.83
CA THR A 111 1.95 -1.01 -8.34
C THR A 111 0.92 -1.82 -7.57
N GLU A 112 0.32 -2.79 -8.24
CA GLU A 112 -0.63 -3.72 -7.64
C GLU A 112 0.13 -4.96 -7.17
N LEU A 113 -0.25 -5.46 -6.00
CA LEU A 113 0.30 -6.66 -5.41
C LEU A 113 -0.80 -7.60 -4.94
N ALA A 114 -0.52 -8.89 -5.03
CA ALA A 114 -1.35 -9.95 -4.47
C ALA A 114 -0.58 -10.70 -3.39
N TYR A 115 -1.27 -11.08 -2.32
CA TYR A 115 -0.67 -11.90 -1.26
C TYR A 115 -0.85 -13.38 -1.57
N HIS A 116 0.27 -14.11 -1.55
CA HIS A 116 0.29 -15.56 -1.68
C HIS A 116 0.74 -16.20 -0.37
N LYS A 117 -0.10 -17.07 0.18
CA LYS A 117 0.21 -17.82 1.40
C LYS A 117 1.18 -18.95 1.07
N LYS A 118 2.26 -19.08 1.83
CA LYS A 118 3.18 -20.22 1.74
C LYS A 118 2.50 -21.48 2.28
N VAL A 119 2.55 -22.54 1.48
CA VAL A 119 2.03 -23.86 1.85
C VAL A 119 3.18 -24.84 1.86
N LYS A 120 3.35 -25.56 2.98
CA LYS A 120 4.41 -26.56 3.13
C LYS A 120 4.30 -27.59 2.01
N GLY A 121 5.41 -27.85 1.33
CA GLY A 121 5.47 -28.81 0.22
C GLY A 121 5.02 -28.27 -1.14
N LYS A 122 4.53 -27.02 -1.23
CA LYS A 122 4.24 -26.38 -2.52
C LYS A 122 5.34 -25.39 -2.91
N LEU A 123 5.76 -25.45 -4.18
CA LEU A 123 6.70 -24.50 -4.77
C LEU A 123 6.07 -23.10 -4.97
N LYS A 124 4.77 -23.05 -5.23
CA LYS A 124 3.98 -21.82 -5.37
C LYS A 124 2.98 -21.73 -4.23
N GLY A 125 2.85 -20.53 -3.66
CA GLY A 125 1.85 -20.26 -2.63
C GLY A 125 0.44 -20.17 -3.20
N ASP A 126 -0.56 -20.39 -2.34
CA ASP A 126 -1.97 -20.30 -2.71
C ASP A 126 -2.43 -18.83 -2.75
N THR A 127 -3.29 -18.49 -3.69
CA THR A 127 -3.92 -17.16 -3.79
C THR A 127 -4.86 -16.94 -2.62
N THR A 128 -4.83 -15.75 -2.03
CA THR A 128 -5.60 -15.46 -0.80
C THR A 128 -6.74 -14.47 -0.99
N GLY A 129 -6.87 -13.88 -2.18
CA GLY A 129 -7.83 -12.80 -2.46
C GLY A 129 -7.42 -11.44 -1.90
N TRP A 130 -6.40 -11.38 -1.04
CA TRP A 130 -5.85 -10.12 -0.54
C TRP A 130 -4.99 -9.44 -1.61
N CYS A 131 -5.42 -8.23 -1.97
CA CYS A 131 -4.73 -7.36 -2.91
C CYS A 131 -4.35 -6.06 -2.20
N MET A 132 -3.28 -5.42 -2.67
CA MET A 132 -2.94 -4.06 -2.26
C MET A 132 -2.43 -3.26 -3.45
N THR A 133 -2.66 -1.96 -3.42
CA THR A 133 -1.99 -1.01 -4.30
C THR A 133 -0.97 -0.26 -3.46
N GLU A 134 0.30 -0.47 -3.77
CA GLU A 134 1.39 0.25 -3.11
C GLU A 134 1.68 1.54 -3.88
N TYR A 135 1.68 2.67 -3.16
CA TYR A 135 2.01 4.00 -3.67
C TYR A 135 3.33 4.49 -3.05
N TRP A 136 4.16 5.18 -3.84
CA TRP A 136 5.35 5.86 -3.32
C TRP A 136 5.64 7.16 -4.07
N LEU A 137 6.26 8.11 -3.38
CA LEU A 137 6.73 9.36 -3.98
C LEU A 137 7.85 9.08 -4.97
N ALA A 138 7.91 9.85 -6.04
CA ALA A 138 9.04 9.80 -6.96
C ALA A 138 10.28 10.34 -6.24
N SER A 139 11.35 9.55 -6.21
CA SER A 139 12.69 10.01 -5.81
C SER A 139 13.56 10.25 -7.04
N GLU A 140 14.62 11.04 -6.92
CA GLU A 140 15.59 11.26 -8.01
C GLU A 140 16.16 9.94 -8.55
N ASN A 141 16.22 8.90 -7.72
CA ASN A 141 16.72 7.56 -8.07
C ASN A 141 15.69 6.66 -8.79
N ASP A 142 14.44 7.07 -8.96
CA ASP A 142 13.41 6.29 -9.67
C ASP A 142 13.32 6.64 -11.17
N ALA A 143 14.07 7.65 -11.61
CA ALA A 143 14.14 8.15 -12.98
C ALA A 143 15.24 7.49 -13.85
N GLN A 144 15.99 6.51 -13.30
CA GLN A 144 16.98 5.70 -14.03
C GLN A 144 16.45 4.31 -14.35
#